data_AF-A0A536T903-F1
#
_entry.id   AF-A0A536T903-F1
#
_cell.length_a   1.000
_cell.length_b   1.000
_cell.length_c   1.000
_cell.angle_alpha   90.00
_cell.angle_beta   90.00
_cell.angle_gamma   90.00
#
_symmetry.space_group_name_H-M   'P 1'
#
loop_
_entity.id
_entity.type
_entity.pdbx_description
1 polymer ?
#
loop_
_entity_poly.entity_id
_entity_poly.type
_entity_poly.pdbx_seq_one_letter_code
_entity_poly.pdbx_strand_id
1 'polypeptide(L)'
;MDNSAPPEPQSLTERPQWRALGAHCREIERLHLRELFAADPSRGERLVAESAGLYLDYSKNRITDETLRLLRSLAEACSIRERIDAMFRGEKINATEQRAVLHVALRAPPGERIVVDGRNVVPEVHAVLDRMSAFSDRVRGGEWTGHSGRRIRNIVNIGIGGSDLGPV
;
A
#
# COMPACT_ATOMS: atom_id res chain seq x y z
N MET A 1 -0.54 -23.70 34.98
CA MET A 1 -0.18 -22.99 33.73
C MET A 1 -1.48 -22.67 33.05
N ASP A 2 -1.83 -21.39 33.02
CA ASP A 2 -3.09 -20.90 32.44
C ASP A 2 -3.09 -21.19 30.94
N ASN A 3 -4.02 -22.05 30.52
CA ASN A 3 -4.20 -22.50 29.14
C ASN A 3 -5.42 -21.82 28.52
N SER A 4 -5.64 -20.54 28.85
CA SER A 4 -6.63 -19.71 28.18
C SER A 4 -6.17 -19.47 26.74
N ALA A 5 -6.95 -19.95 25.77
CA ALA A 5 -6.79 -19.58 24.38
C ALA A 5 -6.72 -18.04 24.26
N PRO A 6 -5.87 -17.49 23.37
CA PRO A 6 -5.82 -16.04 23.17
C PRO A 6 -7.24 -15.53 22.85
N PRO A 7 -7.66 -14.38 23.41
CA PRO A 7 -9.01 -13.86 23.20
C PRO A 7 -9.28 -13.74 21.70
N GLU A 8 -10.45 -14.22 21.26
CA GLU A 8 -10.86 -14.08 19.88
C GLU A 8 -10.79 -12.60 19.47
N PRO A 9 -10.26 -12.29 18.28
CA PRO A 9 -10.11 -10.92 17.85
C PRO A 9 -11.48 -10.25 17.77
N GLN A 10 -11.70 -9.22 18.59
CA GLN A 10 -12.94 -8.44 18.59
C GLN A 10 -13.28 -7.97 17.18
N SER A 11 -14.52 -8.25 16.75
CA SER A 11 -15.03 -7.82 15.45
C SER A 11 -14.92 -6.32 15.28
N LEU A 12 -14.57 -5.86 14.07
CA LEU A 12 -14.42 -4.44 13.75
C LEU A 12 -15.64 -3.62 14.18
N THR A 13 -16.85 -4.14 13.93
CA THR A 13 -18.11 -3.43 14.15
C THR A 13 -18.54 -3.35 15.62
N GLU A 14 -17.94 -4.17 16.48
CA GLU A 14 -18.23 -4.21 17.91
C GLU A 14 -17.36 -3.24 18.71
N ARG A 15 -16.31 -2.71 18.08
CA ARG A 15 -15.38 -1.77 18.70
C ARG A 15 -16.08 -0.46 19.08
N PRO A 16 -15.74 0.13 20.23
CA PRO A 16 -16.30 1.42 20.63
C PRO A 16 -16.00 2.53 19.60
N GLN A 17 -14.82 2.51 18.97
CA GLN A 17 -14.43 3.47 17.93
C GLN A 17 -15.31 3.37 16.69
N TRP A 18 -15.70 2.14 16.29
CA TRP A 18 -16.62 1.93 15.18
C TRP A 18 -18.02 2.46 15.51
N ARG A 19 -18.53 2.15 16.71
CA ARG A 19 -19.83 2.64 17.17
C ARG A 19 -19.86 4.17 17.27
N ALA A 20 -18.78 4.78 17.73
CA ALA A 20 -18.62 6.24 17.78
C ALA A 20 -18.64 6.87 16.37
N LEU A 21 -17.93 6.29 15.40
CA LEU A 21 -18.02 6.71 13.99
C LEU A 21 -19.43 6.58 13.43
N GLY A 22 -20.13 5.49 13.76
CA GLY A 22 -21.52 5.28 13.34
C GLY A 22 -22.50 6.29 13.95
N ALA A 23 -22.28 6.71 15.20
CA ALA A 23 -23.04 7.79 15.82
C ALA A 23 -22.75 9.14 15.16
N HIS A 24 -21.48 9.50 15.01
CA HIS A 24 -21.04 10.73 14.35
C HIS A 24 -21.56 10.84 12.91
N CYS A 25 -21.58 9.73 12.17
CA CYS A 25 -22.13 9.68 10.82
C CYS A 25 -23.60 10.13 10.78
N ARG A 26 -24.43 9.69 11.73
CA ARG A 26 -25.83 10.13 11.85
C ARG A 26 -25.94 11.61 12.23
N GLU A 27 -25.03 12.11 13.06
CA GLU A 27 -25.01 13.53 13.46
C GLU A 27 -24.71 14.45 12.27
N ILE A 28 -23.79 14.04 11.39
CA ILE A 28 -23.36 14.87 10.25
C ILE A 28 -24.06 14.53 8.93
N GLU A 29 -24.99 13.58 8.90
CA GLU A 29 -25.58 13.04 7.65
C GLU A 29 -26.27 14.11 6.78
N ARG A 30 -26.72 15.20 7.40
CA ARG A 30 -27.39 16.31 6.74
C ARG A 30 -26.46 17.45 6.36
N LEU A 31 -25.20 17.44 6.79
CA LEU A 31 -24.23 18.47 6.43
C LEU A 31 -23.91 18.41 4.93
N HIS A 32 -23.98 19.55 4.27
CA HIS A 32 -23.58 19.71 2.88
C HIS A 32 -22.16 20.25 2.79
N LEU A 33 -21.43 19.84 1.75
CA LEU A 33 -20.08 20.34 1.50
C LEU A 33 -20.03 21.87 1.43
N ARG A 34 -21.05 22.51 0.83
CA ARG A 34 -21.12 23.97 0.75
C ARG A 34 -21.10 24.63 2.13
N GLU A 35 -21.77 24.04 3.12
CA GLU A 35 -21.79 24.52 4.50
C GLU A 35 -20.43 24.32 5.16
N LEU A 36 -19.79 23.18 4.93
CA LEU A 36 -18.45 22.89 5.45
C LEU A 36 -17.38 23.85 4.91
N PHE A 37 -17.45 24.22 3.62
CA PHE A 37 -16.55 25.21 3.02
C PHE A 37 -16.90 26.64 3.43
N ALA A 38 -18.18 26.96 3.68
CA ALA A 38 -18.58 28.26 4.20
C ALA A 38 -18.11 28.45 5.65
N ALA A 39 -18.18 27.39 6.47
CA ALA A 39 -17.74 27.40 7.87
C ALA A 39 -16.22 27.41 8.03
N ASP A 40 -15.48 26.85 7.07
CA ASP A 40 -14.01 26.86 7.03
C ASP A 40 -13.51 27.28 5.64
N PRO A 41 -13.28 28.58 5.41
CA PRO A 41 -12.73 29.08 4.15
C PRO A 41 -11.34 28.50 3.81
N SER A 42 -10.57 28.07 4.81
CA SER A 42 -9.23 27.47 4.65
C SER A 42 -9.27 25.95 4.44
N ARG A 43 -10.46 25.33 4.38
CA ARG A 43 -10.64 23.87 4.30
C ARG A 43 -9.88 23.23 3.14
N GLY A 44 -9.86 23.90 1.99
CA GLY A 44 -9.17 23.44 0.78
C GLY A 44 -7.65 23.43 0.90
N GLU A 45 -7.09 24.17 1.85
CA GLU A 45 -5.65 24.21 2.16
C GLU A 45 -5.31 23.28 3.33
N ARG A 46 -6.24 23.12 4.29
CA ARG A 46 -6.04 22.27 5.48
C ARG A 46 -6.22 20.78 5.19
N LEU A 47 -7.21 20.41 4.37
CA LEU A 47 -7.60 19.01 4.13
C LEU A 47 -6.95 18.46 2.87
N VAL A 48 -5.63 18.60 2.83
CA VAL A 48 -4.77 18.11 1.76
C VAL A 48 -3.56 17.40 2.34
N ALA A 49 -2.96 16.53 1.55
CA ALA A 49 -1.69 15.88 1.89
C ALA A 49 -0.82 15.84 0.64
N GLU A 50 0.45 16.21 0.78
CA GLU A 50 1.40 16.23 -0.33
C GLU A 50 2.65 15.43 0.04
N SER A 51 3.03 14.49 -0.83
CA SER A 51 4.25 13.70 -0.69
C SER A 51 4.58 12.99 -1.99
N ALA A 52 5.87 12.74 -2.27
CA ALA A 52 6.33 12.00 -3.44
C ALA A 52 5.78 12.52 -4.80
N GLY A 53 5.58 13.83 -4.92
CA GLY A 53 5.00 14.46 -6.11
C GLY A 53 3.50 14.21 -6.30
N LEU A 54 2.81 13.68 -5.29
CA LEU A 54 1.36 13.47 -5.26
C LEU A 54 0.71 14.50 -4.35
N TYR A 55 -0.36 15.13 -4.85
CA TYR A 55 -1.23 16.02 -4.09
C TYR A 55 -2.60 15.38 -3.91
N LEU A 56 -2.95 15.05 -2.67
CA LEU A 56 -4.24 14.48 -2.29
C LEU A 56 -5.12 15.56 -1.68
N ASP A 57 -6.14 16.01 -2.42
CA ASP A 57 -7.22 16.84 -1.88
C ASP A 57 -8.37 15.95 -1.38
N TYR A 58 -8.54 15.90 -0.06
CA TYR A 58 -9.63 15.18 0.59
C TYR A 58 -10.67 16.12 1.22
N SER A 59 -10.61 17.43 0.93
CA SER A 59 -11.51 18.47 1.44
C SER A 59 -12.96 18.30 0.99
N LYS A 60 -13.19 17.69 -0.18
CA LYS A 60 -14.51 17.47 -0.79
C LYS A 60 -15.21 16.20 -0.28
N ASN A 61 -14.85 15.75 0.92
CA ASN A 61 -15.55 14.71 1.66
C ASN A 61 -16.37 15.32 2.80
N ARG A 62 -17.47 14.64 3.18
CA ARG A 62 -18.28 15.00 4.35
C ARG A 62 -17.55 14.58 5.63
N ILE A 63 -16.51 15.32 5.95
CA ILE A 63 -15.64 15.08 7.11
C ILE A 63 -15.45 16.37 7.90
N THR A 64 -15.45 16.26 9.21
CA THR A 64 -15.09 17.33 10.16
C THR A 64 -13.80 16.96 10.89
N ASP A 65 -13.27 17.86 11.70
CA ASP A 65 -12.11 17.57 12.57
C ASP A 65 -12.42 16.39 13.51
N GLU A 66 -13.66 16.29 13.98
CA GLU A 66 -14.13 15.16 14.77
C GLU A 66 -14.18 13.86 13.95
N THR A 67 -14.62 13.91 12.68
CA THR A 67 -14.56 12.73 11.80
C THR A 67 -13.13 12.21 11.66
N LEU A 68 -12.17 13.11 11.44
CA LEU A 68 -10.76 12.74 11.30
C LEU A 68 -10.17 12.17 12.60
N ARG A 69 -10.54 12.74 13.76
CA ARG A 69 -10.14 12.22 15.07
C ARG A 69 -10.69 10.81 15.30
N LEU A 70 -11.96 10.57 14.99
CA LEU A 70 -12.60 9.27 15.15
C LEU A 70 -12.04 8.22 14.18
N LEU A 71 -11.78 8.59 12.91
CA LEU A 71 -11.15 7.69 11.94
C LEU A 71 -9.73 7.29 12.37
N ARG A 72 -8.93 8.25 12.87
CA ARG A 72 -7.60 7.94 13.44
C ARG A 72 -7.69 7.02 14.65
N SER A 73 -8.62 7.28 15.56
CA SER A 73 -8.83 6.42 16.73
C SER A 73 -9.22 5.00 16.34
N LEU A 74 -10.06 4.81 15.31
CA LEU A 74 -10.38 3.49 14.78
C LEU A 74 -9.14 2.82 14.15
N ALA A 75 -8.34 3.56 13.38
CA ALA A 75 -7.11 3.04 12.77
C ALA A 75 -6.10 2.56 13.82
N GLU A 76 -5.93 3.30 14.91
CA GLU A 76 -5.09 2.94 16.07
C GLU A 76 -5.64 1.68 16.75
N ALA A 77 -6.95 1.62 17.01
CA ALA A 77 -7.58 0.44 17.62
C ALA A 77 -7.42 -0.83 16.78
N CYS A 78 -7.36 -0.69 15.45
CA CYS A 78 -7.12 -1.78 14.50
C CYS A 78 -5.64 -2.15 14.33
N SER A 79 -4.73 -1.42 15.00
CA SER A 79 -3.28 -1.61 14.93
C SER A 79 -2.75 -1.56 13.49
N ILE A 80 -3.25 -0.61 12.69
CA ILE A 80 -2.85 -0.49 11.28
C ILE A 80 -1.35 -0.25 11.16
N ARG A 81 -0.75 0.55 12.05
CA ARG A 81 0.68 0.85 12.02
C ARG A 81 1.51 -0.41 12.24
N GLU A 82 1.15 -1.21 13.25
CA GLU A 82 1.83 -2.45 13.60
C GLU A 82 1.71 -3.49 12.47
N ARG A 83 0.55 -3.54 11.80
CA ARG A 83 0.33 -4.42 10.63
C ARG A 83 1.17 -3.98 9.42
N ILE A 84 1.28 -2.68 9.19
CA ILE A 84 2.19 -2.14 8.17
C ILE A 84 3.62 -2.51 8.54
N ASP A 85 4.06 -2.27 9.77
CA ASP A 85 5.43 -2.59 10.17
C ASP A 85 5.73 -4.09 10.10
N ALA A 86 4.77 -4.96 10.43
CA ALA A 86 4.88 -6.41 10.25
C ALA A 86 5.07 -6.80 8.77
N MET A 87 4.35 -6.15 7.86
CA MET A 87 4.56 -6.31 6.41
C MET A 87 5.99 -5.93 6.03
N PHE A 88 6.47 -4.75 6.43
CA PHE A 88 7.81 -4.26 6.09
C PHE A 88 8.93 -5.10 6.71
N ARG A 89 8.70 -5.72 7.87
CA ARG A 89 9.65 -6.67 8.50
C ARG A 89 9.66 -8.06 7.86
N GLY A 90 8.74 -8.35 6.93
CA GLY A 90 8.66 -9.66 6.29
C GLY A 90 7.98 -10.74 7.12
N GLU A 91 7.13 -10.35 8.08
CA GLU A 91 6.30 -11.30 8.82
C GLU A 91 5.28 -11.98 7.90
N LYS A 92 4.86 -13.20 8.26
CA LYS A 92 3.92 -14.03 7.48
C LYS A 92 2.48 -13.56 7.68
N ILE A 93 2.17 -12.35 7.21
CA ILE A 93 0.85 -11.72 7.40
C ILE A 93 -0.23 -12.25 6.44
N ASN A 94 0.15 -12.92 5.35
CA ASN A 94 -0.78 -13.72 4.57
C ASN A 94 -1.03 -15.03 5.33
N ALA A 95 -2.00 -15.00 6.23
CA ALA A 95 -2.24 -16.05 7.21
C ALA A 95 -2.79 -17.35 6.61
N THR A 96 -3.54 -17.30 5.50
CA THR A 96 -4.08 -18.52 4.89
C THR A 96 -3.02 -19.31 4.16
N GLU A 97 -2.07 -18.62 3.52
CA GLU A 97 -0.96 -19.26 2.80
C GLU A 97 0.34 -19.34 3.61
N GLN A 98 0.37 -18.75 4.82
CA GLN A 98 1.55 -18.65 5.69
C GLN A 98 2.76 -18.00 4.98
N ARG A 99 2.53 -16.87 4.32
CA ARG A 99 3.53 -16.17 3.48
C ARG A 99 3.76 -14.72 3.89
N ALA A 100 4.99 -14.25 3.69
CA ALA A 100 5.32 -12.83 3.76
C ALA A 100 4.75 -12.08 2.54
N VAL A 101 4.44 -10.79 2.70
CA VAL A 101 3.94 -9.92 1.62
C VAL A 101 4.93 -8.79 1.41
N LEU A 102 5.81 -8.92 0.41
CA LEU A 102 7.04 -8.10 0.31
C LEU A 102 7.26 -7.46 -1.05
N HIS A 103 6.20 -7.01 -1.70
CA HIS A 103 6.31 -6.20 -2.92
C HIS A 103 7.14 -4.92 -2.70
N VAL A 104 7.20 -4.40 -1.47
CA VAL A 104 8.05 -3.26 -1.09
C VAL A 104 9.55 -3.54 -1.27
N ALA A 105 9.99 -4.79 -1.10
CA ALA A 105 11.39 -5.17 -1.26
C ALA A 105 11.87 -5.03 -2.71
N LEU A 106 10.96 -5.15 -3.68
CA LEU A 106 11.25 -5.03 -5.12
C LEU A 106 11.65 -3.61 -5.54
N ARG A 107 11.42 -2.60 -4.69
CA ARG A 107 11.76 -1.19 -4.92
C ARG A 107 12.70 -0.62 -3.86
N ALA A 108 13.21 -1.46 -2.96
CA ALA A 108 14.12 -1.03 -1.92
C ALA A 108 15.47 -0.61 -2.53
N PRO A 109 16.08 0.49 -2.06
CA PRO A 109 17.38 0.92 -2.57
C PRO A 109 18.47 -0.13 -2.29
N PRO A 110 19.56 -0.14 -3.07
CA PRO A 110 20.73 -0.95 -2.74
C PRO A 110 21.21 -0.66 -1.31
N GLY A 111 21.51 -1.70 -0.54
CA GLY A 111 21.98 -1.57 0.84
C GLY A 111 20.90 -1.64 1.92
N GLU A 112 19.62 -1.54 1.56
CA GLU A 112 18.51 -1.81 2.49
C GLU A 112 18.55 -3.27 2.99
N ARG A 113 18.02 -3.51 4.20
CA ARG A 113 17.98 -4.85 4.79
C ARG A 113 16.57 -5.27 5.12
N ILE A 114 16.04 -6.21 4.33
CA ILE A 114 14.73 -6.84 4.54
C ILE A 114 14.96 -8.35 4.66
N VAL A 115 14.70 -8.91 5.84
CA VAL A 115 15.04 -10.31 6.16
C VAL A 115 13.79 -11.18 6.19
N VAL A 116 13.82 -12.29 5.46
CA VAL A 116 12.76 -13.31 5.44
C VAL A 116 13.39 -14.67 5.67
N ASP A 117 12.83 -15.44 6.60
CA ASP A 117 13.34 -16.78 6.94
C ASP A 117 14.88 -16.80 7.13
N GLY A 118 15.41 -15.75 7.76
CA GLY A 118 16.84 -15.59 8.07
C GLY A 118 17.72 -15.04 6.94
N ARG A 119 17.18 -14.72 5.76
CA ARG A 119 17.94 -14.23 4.60
C ARG A 119 17.56 -12.81 4.20
N ASN A 120 18.55 -11.95 3.95
CA ASN A 120 18.28 -10.63 3.36
C ASN A 120 17.93 -10.80 1.88
N VAL A 121 16.72 -10.40 1.48
CA VAL A 121 16.23 -10.60 0.11
C VAL A 121 16.66 -9.51 -0.87
N VAL A 122 17.09 -8.35 -0.36
CA VAL A 122 17.43 -7.18 -1.19
C VAL A 122 18.56 -7.46 -2.20
N PRO A 123 19.66 -8.16 -1.86
CA PRO A 123 20.70 -8.50 -2.84
C PRO A 123 20.20 -9.37 -4.00
N GLU A 124 19.29 -10.32 -3.75
CA GLU A 124 18.72 -11.17 -4.78
C GLU A 124 17.81 -10.38 -5.73
N VAL A 125 17.04 -9.42 -5.19
CA VAL A 125 16.23 -8.49 -5.99
C VAL A 125 17.12 -7.69 -6.95
N HIS A 126 18.18 -7.05 -6.43
CA HIS A 126 19.09 -6.24 -7.26
C HIS A 126 19.84 -7.09 -8.31
N ALA A 127 20.21 -8.33 -7.98
CA ALA A 127 20.81 -9.24 -8.97
C ALA A 127 19.86 -9.52 -10.16
N VAL A 128 18.55 -9.60 -9.93
CA VAL A 128 17.57 -9.74 -11.01
C VAL A 128 17.37 -8.42 -11.76
N LEU A 129 17.31 -7.28 -11.07
CA LEU A 129 17.21 -5.96 -11.69
C LEU A 129 18.43 -5.68 -12.61
N ASP A 130 19.63 -6.02 -12.18
CA ASP A 130 20.86 -5.87 -12.98
C ASP A 130 20.81 -6.73 -14.24
N ARG A 131 20.35 -7.98 -14.12
CA ARG A 131 20.15 -8.88 -15.27
C ARG A 131 19.09 -8.34 -16.23
N MET A 132 18.00 -7.78 -15.71
CA MET A 132 16.94 -7.15 -16.50
C MET A 132 17.45 -5.89 -17.22
N SER A 133 18.25 -5.06 -16.55
CA SER A 133 18.86 -3.88 -17.16
C SER A 133 19.79 -4.28 -18.29
N ALA A 134 20.75 -5.17 -18.03
CA ALA A 134 21.70 -5.64 -19.04
C ALA A 134 20.99 -6.28 -20.26
N PHE A 135 19.94 -7.06 -20.03
CA PHE A 135 19.13 -7.61 -21.12
C PHE A 135 18.40 -6.51 -21.90
N SER A 136 17.70 -5.61 -21.20
CA SER A 136 16.90 -4.57 -21.85
C SER A 136 17.76 -3.56 -22.61
N ASP A 137 18.95 -3.23 -22.10
CA ASP A 137 19.95 -2.38 -22.79
C ASP A 137 20.42 -3.03 -24.09
N ARG A 138 20.74 -4.33 -24.08
CA ARG A 138 21.12 -5.07 -25.30
C ARG A 138 19.99 -5.14 -26.33
N VAL A 139 18.75 -5.31 -25.88
CA VAL A 139 17.57 -5.29 -26.77
C VAL A 139 17.38 -3.90 -27.38
N ARG A 140 17.42 -2.85 -26.57
CA ARG A 140 17.26 -1.46 -27.02
C ARG A 140 18.39 -1.03 -27.95
N GLY A 141 19.64 -1.39 -27.61
CA GLY A 141 20.85 -1.13 -28.39
C GLY A 141 20.94 -1.94 -29.69
N GLY A 142 20.13 -2.98 -29.84
CA GLY A 142 20.11 -3.82 -31.05
C GLY A 142 21.20 -4.89 -31.09
N GLU A 143 22.01 -5.01 -30.04
CA GLU A 143 22.99 -6.08 -29.85
C GLU A 143 22.32 -7.44 -29.65
N TRP A 144 21.12 -7.44 -29.07
CA TRP A 144 20.30 -8.65 -29.00
C TRP A 144 19.55 -8.85 -30.32
N THR A 145 20.03 -9.80 -31.12
CA THR A 145 19.44 -10.14 -32.41
C THR A 145 18.63 -11.43 -32.35
N GLY A 146 17.63 -11.54 -33.21
CA GLY A 146 16.94 -12.81 -33.44
C GLY A 146 17.80 -13.80 -34.24
N HIS A 147 17.24 -14.97 -34.53
CA HIS A 147 17.92 -16.03 -35.28
C HIS A 147 18.49 -15.59 -36.64
N SER A 148 17.84 -14.64 -37.32
CA SER A 148 18.28 -14.10 -38.62
C SER A 148 19.32 -12.97 -38.52
N GLY A 149 19.86 -12.70 -37.33
CA GLY A 149 20.79 -11.58 -37.08
C GLY A 149 20.12 -10.20 -37.12
N ARG A 150 18.80 -10.12 -37.28
CA ARG A 150 18.06 -8.84 -37.28
C ARG A 150 17.76 -8.42 -35.84
N ARG A 151 17.81 -7.11 -35.58
CA ARG A 151 17.39 -6.52 -34.29
C ARG A 151 15.93 -6.85 -33.96
N ILE A 152 15.64 -7.02 -32.68
CA ILE A 152 14.27 -7.18 -32.19
C ILE A 152 13.47 -5.90 -32.46
N ARG A 153 12.24 -6.05 -32.96
CA ARG A 153 11.31 -4.93 -33.22
C ARG A 153 9.98 -5.06 -32.50
N ASN A 154 9.57 -6.29 -32.20
CA ASN A 154 8.29 -6.59 -31.56
C ASN A 154 8.57 -7.36 -30.28
N ILE A 155 7.92 -6.96 -29.18
CA ILE A 155 7.92 -7.69 -27.91
C ILE A 155 6.50 -8.20 -27.73
N VAL A 156 6.35 -9.52 -27.54
CA VAL A 156 5.06 -10.16 -27.29
C VAL A 156 5.05 -10.60 -25.83
N ASN A 157 4.24 -9.94 -25.00
CA ASN A 157 3.98 -10.40 -23.65
C ASN A 157 2.92 -11.51 -23.68
N ILE A 158 3.18 -12.65 -23.04
CA ILE A 158 2.21 -13.74 -22.92
C ILE A 158 1.96 -13.95 -21.43
N GLY A 159 0.88 -13.35 -20.92
CA GLY A 159 0.51 -13.35 -19.51
C GLY A 159 -1.00 -13.21 -19.31
N ILE A 160 -1.47 -13.47 -18.09
CA ILE A 160 -2.87 -13.28 -17.69
C ILE A 160 -2.93 -12.66 -16.28
N GLY A 161 -3.99 -11.90 -15.99
CA GLY A 161 -4.19 -11.33 -14.65
C GLY A 161 -3.03 -10.43 -14.23
N GLY A 162 -2.46 -10.67 -13.04
CA GLY A 162 -1.39 -9.82 -12.49
C GLY A 162 -0.10 -9.78 -13.32
N SER A 163 0.16 -10.78 -14.17
CA SER A 163 1.31 -10.79 -15.08
C SER A 163 1.09 -10.00 -16.38
N ASP A 164 -0.11 -9.44 -16.58
CA ASP A 164 -0.46 -8.64 -17.77
C ASP A 164 -1.01 -7.26 -17.40
N LEU A 165 -1.90 -7.15 -16.41
CA LEU A 165 -2.52 -5.88 -16.01
C LEU A 165 -1.54 -4.85 -15.47
N GLY A 166 -0.37 -5.28 -14.97
CA GLY A 166 0.68 -4.37 -14.51
C GLY A 166 1.54 -3.83 -15.66
N PRO A 167 2.01 -4.69 -16.59
CA PRO A 167 2.77 -4.25 -17.78
C PRO A 167 1.99 -3.46 -18.84
N VAL A 168 0.69 -3.73 -19.03
CA VAL A 168 -0.16 -3.09 -20.06
C VAL A 168 -0.50 -1.65 -19.69
#